data_AF-A0A7Y2ZHA8-F1
#
_entry.id   AF-A0A7Y2ZHA8-F1
#
_cell.length_a   1.000
_cell.length_b   1.000
_cell.length_c   1.000
_cell.angle_alpha   90.00
_cell.angle_beta   90.00
_cell.angle_gamma   90.00
#
_symmetry.space_group_name_H-M   'P 1'
#
loop_
_entity.id
_entity.type
_entity.pdbx_description
1 polymer ?
#
loop_
_entity_poly.entity_id
_entity_poly.type
_entity_poly.pdbx_seq_one_letter_code
_entity_poly.pdbx_strand_id
1 'polypeptide(L)'
;MRLYAIDQDVHAVDFGPVEILFYHGRPVALKHYADKVLYVITENVTRDVPFRQSFRTGWTGKVEVTGGQAALEERILEAIQAMPAPA
;
A
#
# COMPACT_ATOMS: atom_id res chain seq x y z
N MET A 1 8.45 12.38 -3.57
CA MET A 1 7.07 11.89 -3.76
C MET A 1 6.78 11.80 -5.24
N ARG A 2 6.52 10.60 -5.76
CA ARG A 2 6.08 10.37 -7.16
C ARG A 2 4.70 9.71 -7.14
N LEU A 3 3.82 10.14 -8.06
CA LEU A 3 2.48 9.60 -8.22
C LEU A 3 2.42 8.77 -9.50
N TYR A 4 1.94 7.53 -9.42
CA TYR A 4 1.72 6.66 -10.57
C TYR A 4 0.24 6.30 -10.68
N ALA A 5 -0.37 6.49 -11.85
CA ALA A 5 -1.70 5.97 -12.13
C ALA A 5 -1.56 4.54 -12.69
N ILE A 6 -2.15 3.57 -12.03
CA ILE A 6 -2.13 2.14 -12.43
C ILE A 6 -3.46 1.78 -13.13
N ASP A 7 -4.53 2.47 -12.77
CA ASP A 7 -5.86 2.51 -13.40
C ASP A 7 -6.46 3.93 -13.14
N GLN A 8 -7.54 4.34 -13.81
CA GLN A 8 -8.14 5.67 -13.59
C GLN A 8 -8.55 5.91 -12.13
N ASP A 9 -8.81 4.84 -11.38
CA ASP A 9 -9.23 4.89 -9.98
C ASP A 9 -8.15 4.44 -8.97
N VAL A 10 -7.00 3.93 -9.45
CA VAL A 10 -5.90 3.44 -8.61
C VAL A 10 -4.65 4.29 -8.77
N HIS A 11 -4.18 4.83 -7.65
CA HIS A 11 -2.97 5.65 -7.59
C HIS A 11 -1.95 5.08 -6.60
N ALA A 12 -0.67 5.07 -6.98
CA ALA A 12 0.43 4.76 -6.07
C ALA A 12 1.22 6.02 -5.74
N VAL A 13 1.53 6.22 -4.46
CA VAL A 13 2.38 7.30 -3.96
C VAL A 13 3.64 6.70 -3.36
N ASP A 14 4.77 7.07 -3.94
CA ASP A 14 6.10 6.56 -3.55
C ASP A 14 6.85 7.59 -2.68
N PHE A 15 7.25 7.15 -1.49
CA PHE A 15 8.05 7.88 -0.50
C PHE A 15 9.49 7.36 -0.40
N GLY A 16 9.89 6.36 -1.19
CA GLY A 16 11.21 5.74 -1.19
C GLY A 16 11.20 4.36 -0.53
N PRO A 17 11.27 4.26 0.82
CA PRO A 17 11.16 2.98 1.52
C PRO A 17 9.71 2.49 1.64
N VAL A 18 8.75 3.36 1.34
CA VAL A 18 7.31 3.15 1.48
C VAL A 18 6.60 3.53 0.18
N GLU A 19 5.73 2.65 -0.32
CA GLU A 19 4.76 2.96 -1.38
C GLU A 19 3.35 2.69 -0.87
N ILE A 20 2.45 3.66 -1.03
CA ILE A 20 1.05 3.56 -0.60
C ILE A 20 0.18 3.53 -1.85
N LEU A 21 -0.77 2.61 -1.89
CA LEU A 21 -1.77 2.56 -2.95
C LEU A 21 -3.11 3.07 -2.45
N PHE A 22 -3.74 3.86 -3.31
CA PHE A 22 -5.03 4.47 -3.11
C PHE A 22 -6.02 3.98 -4.16
N TYR A 23 -7.25 3.75 -3.74
CA TYR A 23 -8.39 3.47 -4.61
C TYR A 23 -9.53 4.41 -4.24
N HIS A 24 -10.07 5.15 -5.20
CA HIS A 24 -11.06 6.22 -4.96
C HIS A 24 -10.66 7.18 -3.82
N GLY A 25 -9.38 7.56 -3.77
CA GLY A 25 -8.82 8.46 -2.77
C GLY A 25 -8.63 7.87 -1.37
N ARG A 26 -8.90 6.57 -1.17
CA ARG A 26 -8.69 5.89 0.13
C ARG A 26 -7.47 4.99 0.08
N PRO A 27 -6.63 4.95 1.12
CA PRO A 27 -5.53 4.00 1.17
C PRO A 27 -6.08 2.59 1.25
N VAL A 28 -5.57 1.72 0.38
CA VAL A 28 -6.00 0.33 0.27
C VAL A 28 -4.88 -0.66 0.52
N ALA A 29 -3.64 -0.18 0.42
CA ALA A 29 -2.49 -0.96 0.79
C ALA A 29 -1.21 -0.15 0.96
N LEU A 30 -0.21 -0.80 1.56
CA LEU A 30 1.10 -0.25 1.85
C LEU A 30 2.17 -1.29 1.54
N LYS A 31 3.11 -0.96 0.65
CA LYS A 31 4.36 -1.69 0.47
C LYS A 31 5.43 -1.05 1.33
N HIS A 32 5.99 -1.83 2.26
CA HIS A 32 7.17 -1.45 3.00
C HIS A 32 8.37 -2.22 2.44
N TYR A 33 9.21 -1.54 1.65
CA TYR A 33 10.32 -2.19 0.94
C TYR A 33 11.43 -2.64 1.87
N ALA A 34 11.69 -1.89 2.94
CA ALA A 34 12.74 -2.22 3.91
C ALA A 34 12.48 -3.56 4.59
N ASP A 35 11.25 -3.76 5.10
CA ASP A 35 10.88 -5.01 5.78
C ASP A 35 10.37 -6.09 4.84
N LYS A 36 10.22 -5.75 3.55
CA LYS A 36 9.57 -6.59 2.55
C LYS A 36 8.21 -7.09 3.04
N VAL A 37 7.40 -6.18 3.62
CA VAL A 37 6.02 -6.46 4.02
C VAL A 37 5.03 -5.65 3.19
N LEU A 38 3.94 -6.29 2.82
CA LEU A 38 2.84 -5.71 2.09
C LEU A 38 1.55 -5.79 2.91
N TYR A 39 1.06 -4.66 3.38
CA TYR A 39 -0.17 -4.56 4.15
C TYR A 39 -1.35 -4.31 3.20
N VAL A 40 -2.42 -5.10 3.30
CA VAL A 40 -3.63 -4.98 2.48
C VAL A 40 -4.89 -5.08 3.32
N ILE A 41 -5.94 -4.33 2.99
CA ILE A 41 -7.24 -4.46 3.66
C ILE A 41 -8.09 -5.59 3.06
N THR A 42 -8.72 -6.42 3.92
CA THR A 42 -9.60 -7.53 3.51
C THR A 42 -10.77 -7.10 2.62
N GLU A 43 -11.35 -5.92 2.90
CA GLU A 43 -12.58 -5.44 2.25
C GLU A 43 -12.39 -5.22 0.73
N ASN A 44 -11.18 -4.89 0.28
CA ASN A 44 -10.84 -4.73 -1.14
C ASN A 44 -10.24 -5.99 -1.76
N VAL A 45 -9.79 -6.94 -0.93
CA VAL A 45 -9.32 -8.24 -1.40
C VAL A 45 -10.49 -9.10 -1.88
N THR A 46 -11.76 -8.81 -1.57
CA THR A 46 -12.88 -9.70 -1.93
C THR A 46 -13.69 -9.29 -3.16
N ARG A 47 -13.58 -8.05 -3.66
CA ARG A 47 -14.50 -7.55 -4.71
C ARG A 47 -13.90 -7.28 -6.10
N ASP A 48 -12.59 -7.02 -6.22
CA ASP A 48 -11.96 -6.76 -7.52
C ASP A 48 -10.75 -7.66 -7.80
N VAL A 49 -10.92 -8.60 -8.73
CA VAL A 49 -9.87 -9.49 -9.25
C VAL A 49 -8.71 -8.72 -9.92
N PRO A 50 -8.92 -7.62 -10.66
CA PRO A 50 -7.84 -6.82 -11.25
C PRO A 50 -6.94 -6.17 -10.20
N PHE A 51 -7.53 -5.75 -9.07
CA PHE A 51 -6.80 -5.19 -7.93
C PHE A 51 -5.87 -6.25 -7.32
N ARG A 52 -6.35 -7.47 -7.06
CA ARG A 52 -5.50 -8.56 -6.53
C ARG A 52 -4.29 -8.87 -7.42
N GLN A 53 -4.47 -8.89 -8.74
CA GLN A 53 -3.40 -9.24 -9.67
C GLN A 53 -2.35 -8.13 -9.75
N SER A 54 -2.76 -6.89 -10.01
CA SER A 54 -1.86 -5.73 -10.10
C SER A 54 -1.04 -5.51 -8.83
N PHE A 55 -1.60 -5.93 -7.70
CA PHE A 55 -1.02 -5.75 -6.37
C PHE A 55 -0.03 -6.84 -5.97
N ARG A 56 -0.27 -8.09 -6.39
CA ARG A 56 0.64 -9.23 -6.14
C ARG A 56 1.72 -9.38 -7.21
N THR A 57 1.51 -8.86 -8.41
CA THR A 57 2.49 -8.99 -9.49
C THR A 57 3.81 -8.33 -9.10
N GLY A 58 4.86 -9.14 -9.02
CA GLY A 58 6.23 -8.68 -8.75
C GLY A 58 6.58 -8.50 -7.27
N TRP A 59 5.65 -8.66 -6.33
CA TRP A 59 5.96 -8.62 -4.91
C TRP A 59 6.49 -9.98 -4.42
N THR A 60 7.70 -10.00 -3.88
CA THR A 60 8.35 -11.21 -3.35
C THR A 60 8.42 -11.25 -1.82
N GLY A 61 7.86 -10.25 -1.15
CA GLY A 61 7.83 -10.14 0.31
C GLY A 61 6.61 -10.80 0.96
N LYS A 62 6.50 -10.64 2.28
CA LYS A 62 5.34 -11.08 3.07
C LYS A 62 4.12 -10.25 2.71
N VAL A 63 2.94 -10.86 2.75
CA VAL A 63 1.65 -10.14 2.68
C VAL A 63 0.96 -10.28 4.02
N GLU A 64 0.63 -9.14 4.63
CA GLU A 64 -0.14 -9.06 5.87
C GLU A 64 -1.49 -8.44 5.59
N VAL A 65 -2.53 -9.10 6.08
CA VAL A 65 -3.90 -8.64 5.88
C VAL A 65 -4.31 -7.87 7.13
N THR A 66 -4.64 -6.59 6.97
CA THR A 66 -5.11 -5.74 8.06
C THR A 66 -6.61 -5.87 8.21
N GLY A 67 -7.10 -5.68 9.45
CA GLY A 67 -8.52 -5.84 9.80
C GLY A 67 -9.47 -4.77 9.25
N GLY A 68 -8.99 -3.83 8.43
CA GLY A 68 -9.79 -2.75 7.85
C GLY A 68 -8.98 -1.47 7.59
N GLN A 69 -9.64 -0.45 7.06
CA GLN A 69 -9.00 0.81 6.64
C GLN A 69 -8.25 1.51 7.78
N ALA A 70 -8.85 1.61 8.98
CA ALA A 70 -8.22 2.29 10.12
C ALA A 70 -6.89 1.64 10.55
N ALA A 71 -6.83 0.30 10.57
CA ALA A 71 -5.61 -0.42 10.90
C ALA A 71 -4.52 -0.22 9.83
N LEU A 72 -4.90 -0.12 8.55
CA LEU A 72 -3.96 0.19 7.48
C LEU A 72 -3.41 1.62 7.61
N GLU A 73 -4.28 2.59 7.90
CA GLU A 73 -3.87 3.99 8.11
C GLU A 73 -2.88 4.12 9.27
N GLU A 74 -3.07 3.37 10.36
CA GLU A 74 -2.10 3.31 11.45
C GLU A 74 -0.74 2.78 10.97
N ARG A 75 -0.71 1.66 10.23
CA ARG A 75 0.55 1.12 9.67
C ARG A 75 1.22 2.10 8.72
N ILE A 76 0.45 2.85 7.93
CA ILE A 76 0.95 3.90 7.05
C ILE A 76 1.61 5.01 7.86
N LEU A 77 0.96 5.49 8.92
CA LEU A 77 1.50 6.54 9.79
C LEU A 77 2.78 6.07 10.48
N GLU A 78 2.80 4.86 11.03
CA GLU A 78 4.00 4.26 11.62
C GLU A 78 5.15 4.16 10.61
N ALA A 79 4.86 3.67 9.39
CA ALA A 79 5.87 3.53 8.35
C ALA A 79 6.42 4.90 7.89
N ILE A 80 5.56 5.91 7.79
CA ILE A 80 5.97 7.29 7.46
C ILE A 80 6.81 7.89 8.58
N GLN A 81 6.42 7.71 9.85
CA GLN A 81 7.16 8.23 11.00
C GLN A 81 8.50 7.53 11.22
N ALA A 82 8.60 6.26 10.86
CA ALA A 82 9.84 5.50 10.89
C ALA A 82 10.81 5.89 9.77
N MET A 83 10.37 6.70 8.78
CA MET A 83 11.28 7.19 7.75
C MET A 83 12.30 8.15 8.35
N PRO A 84 13.60 8.00 8.02
CA PRO A 84 14.58 9.00 8.40
C PRO A 84 14.19 10.35 7.79
N ALA A 85 14.35 11.42 8.57
CA ALA A 85 14.11 12.77 8.07
C ALA A 85 14.92 13.00 6.78
N PRO A 86 14.34 13.64 5.76
CA PRO A 86 15.08 13.93 4.54
C PRO A 86 16.33 14.76 4.90
N ALA A 87 17.49 14.25 4.48
CA ALA A 87 18.79 14.91 4.65
C ALA A 87 18.91 16.17 3.80
#